data_AF-A0A843GJN5-F1
#
_entry.id   AF-A0A843GJN5-F1
#
_cell.length_a   1.000
_cell.length_b   1.000
_cell.length_c   1.000
_cell.angle_alpha   90.00
_cell.angle_beta   90.00
_cell.angle_gamma   90.00
#
_symmetry.space_group_name_H-M   'P 1'
#
loop_
_entity.id
_entity.type
_entity.pdbx_description
1 polymer ?
#
loop_
_entity_poly.entity_id
_entity_poly.type
_entity_poly.pdbx_seq_one_letter_code
_entity_poly.pdbx_strand_id
1 'polypeptide(L)' 'MEVIYKFTFEEGSDDMIGLKLVQNATSMYLALSEIREQTRQWYKYGDREAIPVEEIRDTIWDITAEHVDLDKLGG' A
#
# COMPACT_ATOMS: atom_id res chain seq x y z
N MET A 1 -30.26 0.89 -22.78
CA MET A 1 -30.09 -0.51 -22.33
C MET A 1 -28.67 -0.62 -21.81
N GLU A 2 -28.51 -0.61 -20.49
CA GLU A 2 -27.19 -0.62 -19.85
C GLU A 2 -26.81 -2.08 -19.59
N VAL A 3 -25.82 -2.58 -20.33
CA VAL A 3 -25.32 -3.94 -20.17
C VAL A 3 -24.25 -3.91 -19.10
N ILE A 4 -24.64 -4.27 -17.87
CA ILE A 4 -23.70 -4.45 -16.76
C ILE A 4 -23.11 -5.85 -16.90
N TYR A 5 -21.84 -5.93 -17.34
CA TYR A 5 -21.10 -7.18 -17.35
C TYR A 5 -20.76 -7.56 -15.90
N LYS A 6 -21.40 -8.62 -15.40
CA LYS A 6 -21.11 -9.18 -14.09
C LYS A 6 -20.15 -10.35 -14.28
N PHE A 7 -18.86 -10.11 -14.06
CA PHE A 7 -17.84 -11.15 -14.10
C PHE A 7 -17.90 -11.94 -12.80
N THR A 8 -18.40 -13.18 -12.85
CA THR A 8 -18.29 -14.15 -11.76
C THR A 8 -17.06 -15.01 -12.02
N PHE A 9 -15.98 -14.74 -11.30
CA PHE A 9 -14.80 -15.60 -11.31
C PHE A 9 -14.99 -16.70 -10.26
N GLU A 10 -14.64 -17.93 -10.62
CA GLU A 10 -14.60 -19.05 -9.68
C GLU A 10 -13.51 -18.79 -8.62
N GLU A 11 -13.77 -19.11 -7.35
CA GLU A 11 -12.75 -19.03 -6.31
C GLU A 11 -11.58 -19.96 -6.66
N GLY A 12 -10.37 -19.40 -6.71
CA GLY A 12 -9.14 -20.14 -7.02
C GLY A 12 -8.81 -20.26 -8.50
N SER A 13 -9.57 -19.62 -9.40
CA SER A 13 -9.18 -19.54 -10.81
C SER A 13 -7.91 -18.69 -11.01
N ASP A 14 -7.14 -19.00 -12.05
CA ASP A 14 -5.94 -18.23 -12.42
C ASP A 14 -6.25 -16.75 -12.64
N ASP A 15 -7.44 -16.44 -13.19
CA ASP A 15 -7.91 -15.07 -13.39
C ASP A 15 -8.16 -14.34 -12.05
N MET A 16 -8.74 -15.02 -11.06
CA MET A 16 -8.94 -14.47 -9.72
C MET A 16 -7.61 -14.26 -9.00
N ILE A 17 -6.66 -15.18 -9.15
CA ILE A 17 -5.30 -15.07 -8.61
C ILE A 17 -4.58 -13.88 -9.25
N GLY A 18 -4.66 -13.75 -10.58
CA GLY A 18 -4.10 -12.62 -11.33
C GLY A 18 -4.69 -11.28 -10.89
N LEU A 19 -6.01 -11.20 -10.71
CA LEU A 19 -6.67 -9.99 -10.21
C LEU A 19 -6.18 -9.61 -8.80
N LYS A 20 -6.07 -10.58 -7.89
CA LYS A 20 -5.55 -10.36 -6.53
C LYS A 20 -4.10 -9.88 -6.54
N LEU A 21 -3.26 -10.44 -7.41
CA LEU A 21 -1.87 -9.98 -7.56
C LEU A 21 -1.79 -8.53 -8.05
N VAL A 22 -2.61 -8.15 -9.03
CA VAL A 22 -2.68 -6.76 -9.52
C VAL A 22 -3.18 -5.81 -8.45
N GLN A 23 -4.19 -6.21 -7.67
CA GLN A 23 -4.70 -5.43 -6.53
C GLN A 23 -3.60 -5.23 -5.48
N ASN A 24 -2.92 -6.30 -5.06
CA ASN A 24 -1.83 -6.22 -4.09
C ASN A 24 -0.67 -5.34 -4.59
N ALA A 25 -0.27 -5.47 -5.86
CA ALA A 25 0.78 -4.64 -6.45
C ALA A 25 0.39 -3.15 -6.49
N THR A 26 -0.89 -2.87 -6.77
CA THR A 26 -1.43 -1.51 -6.76
C THR A 26 -1.43 -0.92 -5.36
N SER A 27 -1.90 -1.69 -4.37
CA SER A 27 -1.84 -1.37 -2.94
C SER A 27 -0.41 -1.04 -2.48
N MET A 28 0.56 -1.89 -2.81
CA MET A 28 1.97 -1.63 -2.47
C MET A 28 2.51 -0.36 -3.16
N TYR A 29 2.13 -0.12 -4.41
CA TYR A 29 2.53 1.08 -5.13
C TYR A 29 1.97 2.37 -4.48
N LEU A 30 0.72 2.34 -4.02
CA LEU A 30 0.11 3.47 -3.31
C LEU A 30 0.83 3.74 -1.99
N ALA A 31 1.07 2.70 -1.19
CA ALA A 31 1.83 2.81 0.06
C ALA A 31 3.21 3.46 -0.14
N LEU A 32 3.97 2.97 -1.13
CA LEU A 32 5.30 3.50 -1.45
C LEU A 32 5.25 4.95 -1.96
N SER A 33 4.20 5.30 -2.71
CA SER A 33 4.02 6.67 -3.22
C SER A 33 3.76 7.65 -2.08
N GLU A 34 2.98 7.26 -1.09
CA GLU A 34 2.69 8.07 0.09
C GLU A 34 3.89 8.19 1.04
N ILE A 35 4.61 7.09 1.30
CA ILE A 35 5.87 7.12 2.05
C ILE A 35 6.87 8.08 1.38
N ARG A 36 6.99 8.04 0.06
CA ARG A 36 7.86 8.95 -0.70
C ARG A 36 7.45 10.40 -0.50
N GLU A 37 6.15 10.70 -0.51
CA GLU A 37 5.67 12.06 -0.31
C GLU A 37 5.94 12.54 1.13
N GLN A 38 5.74 11.68 2.14
CA GLN A 38 6.10 12.03 3.52
C GLN A 38 7.59 12.21 3.74
N THR A 39 8.42 11.40 3.07
CA THR A 39 9.88 11.55 3.11
C THR A 39 10.32 12.92 2.58
N ARG A 40 9.62 13.48 1.58
CA ARG A 40 9.88 14.85 1.10
C ARG A 40 9.53 15.89 2.15
N GLN A 41 8.48 15.69 2.95
CA GLN A 41 8.14 16.59 4.05
C GLN A 41 9.19 16.53 5.16
N TRP A 42 9.75 15.35 5.43
CA TRP A 42 10.83 15.14 6.38
C TRP A 42 12.18 15.73 5.97
N TYR A 43 12.32 16.13 4.70
CA TYR A 43 13.46 16.94 4.26
C TYR A 43 13.54 18.27 5.05
N LYS A 44 12.41 18.77 5.59
CA LYS A 44 12.37 19.92 6.51
C LYS A 44 13.03 19.65 7.87
N TYR A 45 13.27 18.39 8.25
CA TYR A 45 14.06 18.05 9.43
C TYR A 45 15.56 18.27 9.24
N GLY A 46 16.02 18.64 8.04
CA GLY A 46 17.42 18.98 7.79
C GLY A 46 18.01 20.05 8.71
N ASP A 47 17.15 20.89 9.32
CA ASP A 47 17.55 21.92 10.27
C ASP A 47 17.56 21.45 11.75
N ARG A 48 17.18 20.19 12.04
CA ARG A 48 17.21 19.62 13.40
C ARG A 48 18.52 18.86 13.66
N GLU A 49 19.05 18.94 14.89
CA GLU A 49 20.22 18.16 15.34
C GLU A 49 19.99 16.63 15.34
N ALA A 50 18.72 16.19 15.40
CA ALA A 50 18.37 14.77 15.38
C ALA A 50 17.10 14.50 14.57
N ILE A 51 17.18 13.46 13.72
CA ILE A 51 16.05 12.93 12.94
C ILE A 51 15.14 12.11 13.89
N PRO A 52 13.81 12.34 13.92
CA PRO A 52 12.89 11.60 14.79
C PRO A 52 12.60 10.20 14.22
N VAL A 53 13.56 9.28 14.37
CA VAL A 53 13.53 7.94 13.76
C VAL A 53 12.30 7.12 14.18
N GLU A 54 11.86 7.20 15.43
CA GLU A 54 10.69 6.45 15.90
C GLU A 54 9.39 6.95 15.25
N GLU A 55 9.18 8.27 15.19
CA GLU A 55 8.02 8.88 14.54
C GLU A 55 7.95 8.52 13.04
N ILE A 56 9.10 8.52 12.37
CA ILE A 56 9.22 8.11 10.97
C ILE A 56 8.84 6.64 10.80
N ARG A 57 9.36 5.76 11.67
CA ARG A 57 9.07 4.32 11.63
C ARG A 57 7.58 4.06 11.80
N ASP A 58 6.97 4.68 12.81
CA ASP A 58 5.58 4.45 13.16
C ASP A 58 4.67 4.99 12.03
N THR A 59 5.00 6.14 11.44
CA THR A 59 4.28 6.69 10.27
C THR A 59 4.37 5.75 9.04
N ILE A 60 5.55 5.20 8.75
CA ILE A 60 5.72 4.23 7.64
C ILE A 60 4.88 2.98 7.89
N TRP A 61 4.84 2.51 9.13
CA TRP A 61 4.03 1.36 9.52
C TRP A 61 2.55 1.61 9.29
N ASP A 62 2.03 2.77 9.72
CA ASP A 62 0.63 3.16 9.55
C ASP A 62 0.23 3.24 8.07
N ILE A 63 1.04 3.89 7.23
CA ILE A 63 0.79 3.97 5.77
C ILE A 63 0.77 2.55 5.17
N THR A 64 1.70 1.70 5.59
CA THR A 64 1.77 0.33 5.08
C THR A 64 0.53 -0.46 5.48
N ALA A 65 0.07 -0.34 6.74
CA ALA A 65 -1.12 -1.01 7.24
C ALA A 65 -2.42 -0.52 6.59
N GLU A 66 -2.49 0.75 6.16
CA GLU A 66 -3.67 1.31 5.48
C GLU A 66 -3.83 0.76 4.06
N HIS A 67 -2.73 0.65 3.32
CA HIS A 67 -2.78 0.29 1.90
C HIS A 67 -2.57 -1.20 1.65
N VAL A 68 -1.86 -1.89 2.55
CA VAL A 68 -1.48 -3.29 2.39
C VAL A 68 -2.16 -4.13 3.47
N ASP A 69 -2.81 -5.20 3.04
CA ASP A 69 -3.36 -6.21 3.93
C ASP A 69 -2.21 -7.01 4.57
N LEU A 70 -1.69 -6.53 5.70
CA LEU A 70 -0.56 -7.12 6.41
C LEU A 70 -0.85 -8.54 6.90
N ASP A 71 -2.11 -8.85 7.21
CA ASP A 71 -2.55 -10.18 7.64
C ASP A 71 -2.41 -11.21 6.51
N LYS A 72 -2.39 -10.77 5.24
CA LYS A 72 -2.15 -11.64 4.07
C LYS A 72 -0.68 -11.78 3.70
N LEU A 73 0.22 -10.98 4.29
CA LEU A 73 1.68 -11.09 4.08
C LEU A 73 2.35 -12.05 5.08
N GLY A 74 1.70 -12.35 6.21
CA GLY A 74 2.19 -13.26 7.25
C GLY A 74 1.85 -14.75 7.05
N GLY A 75 1.55 -15.17 5.83
CA GLY A 75 1.28 -16.58 5.48
C GLY A 75 2.54 -17.45 5.46
#